data_AF-A0A965ZKX9-F1
#
_entry.id   AF-A0A965ZKX9-F1
#
_cell.length_a   1.000
_cell.length_b   1.000
_cell.length_c   1.000
_cell.angle_alpha   90.00
_cell.angle_beta   90.00
_cell.angle_gamma   90.00
#
_symmetry.space_group_name_H-M   'P 1'
#
loop_
_entity.id
_entity.type
_entity.pdbx_description
1 polymer ?
#
loop_
_entity_poly.entity_id
_entity_poly.type
_entity_poly.pdbx_seq_one_letter_code
_entity_poly.pdbx_strand_id
1 'polypeptide(L)'
;MTYELSGVFEATSGTLVLDGHRTNHSTSCSTEMIGALYPTERSYAIQIEFIGDGSTRVLFADSGELLARGDWSSGSTAYRTRETCDIF
;
A
#
# COMPACT_ATOMS: atom_id res chain seq x y z
N MET A 1 2.22 8.73 8.07
CA MET A 1 1.43 7.55 8.52
C MET A 1 2.14 6.29 8.10
N THR A 2 1.98 5.20 8.84
CA THR A 2 2.47 3.87 8.44
C THR A 2 1.31 2.91 8.29
N TYR A 3 1.31 2.15 7.20
CA TYR A 3 0.41 1.03 6.97
C TYR A 3 1.20 -0.27 6.90
N GLU A 4 0.69 -1.29 7.58
CA GLU A 4 1.11 -2.67 7.38
C GLU A 4 0.21 -3.31 6.34
N LEU A 5 0.81 -3.88 5.31
CA LEU A 5 0.15 -4.51 4.18
C LEU A 5 0.23 -6.02 4.33
N SER A 6 -0.91 -6.65 4.16
CA SER A 6 -1.07 -8.10 4.05
C SER A 6 -1.96 -8.40 2.84
N GLY A 7 -1.82 -9.56 2.22
CA GLY A 7 -2.63 -9.83 1.05
C GLY A 7 -2.37 -11.16 0.40
N VAL A 8 -3.02 -11.35 -0.74
CA VAL A 8 -3.01 -12.59 -1.49
C VAL A 8 -2.72 -12.30 -2.96
N PHE A 9 -1.89 -13.15 -3.55
CA PHE A 9 -1.62 -13.16 -4.98
C PHE A 9 -2.49 -14.20 -5.69
N GLU A 10 -3.24 -13.76 -6.69
CA GLU A 10 -4.02 -14.60 -7.58
C GLU A 10 -3.27 -14.79 -8.90
N ALA A 11 -2.74 -15.99 -9.10
CA ALA A 11 -1.81 -16.27 -10.18
C ALA A 11 -2.44 -16.27 -11.58
N THR A 12 -3.74 -16.57 -11.70
CA THR A 12 -4.41 -16.67 -13.00
C THR A 12 -4.55 -15.32 -13.69
N SER A 13 -4.85 -14.29 -12.92
CA SER A 13 -5.03 -12.91 -13.37
C SER A 13 -3.77 -12.05 -13.19
N GLY A 14 -2.77 -12.54 -12.45
CA GLY A 14 -1.61 -11.76 -12.05
C GLY A 14 -1.97 -10.64 -11.08
N THR A 15 -3.04 -10.81 -10.29
CA THR A 15 -3.55 -9.76 -9.40
C THR A 15 -3.07 -9.98 -7.98
N LEU A 16 -2.48 -8.94 -7.39
CA LEU A 16 -2.16 -8.85 -5.98
C LEU A 16 -3.20 -7.96 -5.30
N VAL A 17 -3.95 -8.53 -4.36
CA VAL A 17 -4.89 -7.78 -3.52
C VAL A 17 -4.25 -7.60 -2.15
N LEU A 18 -4.08 -6.35 -1.73
CA LEU A 18 -3.46 -5.99 -0.46
C LEU A 18 -4.45 -5.22 0.40
N ASP A 19 -4.56 -5.60 1.66
CA ASP A 19 -5.21 -4.85 2.70
C ASP A 19 -4.15 -4.20 3.60
N GLY A 20 -4.28 -2.90 3.77
CA GLY A 20 -3.41 -2.04 4.54
C GLY A 20 -4.09 -1.59 5.82
N HIS A 21 -3.53 -1.99 6.95
CA HIS A 21 -3.96 -1.53 8.27
C HIS A 21 -3.05 -0.43 8.78
N ARG A 22 -3.61 0.70 9.19
CA ARG A 22 -2.85 1.85 9.70
C ARG A 22 -2.34 1.56 11.11
N THR A 23 -1.04 1.32 11.25
CA THR A 23 -0.40 1.00 12.53
C THR A 23 0.15 2.23 13.26
N ASN A 24 0.37 3.35 12.55
CA ASN A 24 0.91 4.56 13.16
C ASN A 24 0.44 5.84 12.45
N HIS A 25 0.23 6.90 13.23
CA HIS A 25 -0.13 8.23 12.78
C HIS A 25 0.77 9.33 13.34
N SER A 26 1.00 10.40 12.58
CA SER A 26 1.65 11.58 13.13
C SER A 26 0.74 12.24 14.16
N THR A 27 1.33 12.70 15.26
CA THR A 27 0.65 13.52 16.28
C THR A 27 0.45 14.97 15.81
N SER A 28 1.01 15.35 14.66
CA SER A 28 0.97 16.73 14.14
C SER A 28 -0.29 17.08 13.35
N CYS A 29 -1.03 16.10 12.83
CA CYS A 29 -2.28 16.32 12.11
C CYS A 29 -3.48 16.17 13.06
N SER A 30 -4.61 16.84 12.79
CA SER A 30 -5.84 16.65 13.58
C SER A 30 -6.44 15.27 13.34
N THR A 31 -7.08 14.69 14.36
CA THR A 31 -7.71 13.36 14.24
C THR A 31 -8.75 13.28 13.11
N GLU A 32 -9.46 14.38 12.86
CA GLU A 32 -10.45 14.49 11.78
C GLU A 32 -9.80 14.42 10.39
N MET A 33 -8.73 15.20 10.18
CA MET A 33 -7.96 15.17 8.93
C MET A 33 -7.33 13.80 8.68
N ILE A 34 -6.81 13.20 9.76
CA ILE A 34 -6.26 11.85 9.74
C ILE A 34 -7.34 10.83 9.34
N GLY A 35 -8.54 10.90 9.89
CA GLY A 35 -9.64 10.01 9.54
C GLY A 35 -10.11 10.16 8.09
N ALA A 36 -10.16 11.38 7.57
CA ALA A 36 -10.63 11.66 6.21
C ALA A 36 -9.60 11.30 5.13
N LEU A 37 -8.33 11.68 5.32
CA LEU A 37 -7.28 11.51 4.30
C LEU A 37 -6.52 10.19 4.45
N TYR A 38 -6.47 9.62 5.65
CA TYR A 38 -5.68 8.43 5.96
C TYR A 38 -6.51 7.41 6.74
N PRO A 39 -7.58 6.82 6.15
CA PRO A 39 -8.48 5.90 6.85
C PRO A 39 -7.74 4.72 7.49
N THR A 40 -8.33 4.14 8.54
CA THR A 40 -7.72 3.02 9.28
C THR A 40 -7.42 1.82 8.39
N GLU A 41 -8.30 1.55 7.43
CA GLU A 41 -8.17 0.46 6.46
C GLU A 41 -8.08 1.04 5.05
N ARG A 42 -7.25 0.43 4.21
CA ARG A 42 -7.19 0.68 2.78
C ARG A 42 -6.97 -0.62 2.03
N SER A 43 -7.60 -0.78 0.88
CA SER A 43 -7.35 -1.92 0.00
C SER A 43 -6.71 -1.43 -1.30
N TYR A 44 -5.85 -2.27 -1.87
CA TYR A 44 -5.14 -2.03 -3.11
C TYR A 44 -5.28 -3.24 -4.03
N ALA A 45 -5.57 -2.97 -5.29
CA ALA A 45 -5.51 -3.96 -6.35
C ALA A 45 -4.37 -3.60 -7.32
N ILE A 46 -3.38 -4.47 -7.39
CA ILE A 46 -2.20 -4.29 -8.23
C ILE A 46 -2.13 -5.44 -9.22
N GLN A 47 -2.10 -5.14 -10.51
CA GLN A 47 -1.80 -6.13 -11.53
C GLN A 47 -0.30 -6.16 -11.78
N ILE A 48 0.28 -7.35 -11.69
CA ILE A 48 1.72 -7.59 -11.84
C ILE A 48 2.00 -8.67 -12.88
N GLU A 49 3.21 -8.62 -13.41
CA GLU A 49 3.76 -9.64 -14.30
C GLU A 49 5.15 -10.01 -13.81
N PHE A 50 5.41 -11.31 -13.68
CA PHE A 50 6.75 -11.80 -13.39
C PHE A 50 7.58 -11.83 -14.66
N ILE A 51 8.73 -11.17 -14.62
CA ILE A 51 9.72 -11.20 -15.69
C ILE A 51 10.62 -12.40 -15.45
N GLY A 52 11.05 -13.07 -16.53
CA GLY A 52 11.87 -14.30 -16.46
C GLY A 52 13.24 -14.15 -15.78
N ASP A 53 13.64 -12.93 -15.40
CA ASP A 53 14.83 -12.64 -14.59
C ASP A 53 14.56 -12.66 -13.07
N GLY A 54 13.33 -13.01 -12.66
CA GLY A 54 12.89 -13.04 -11.27
C GLY A 54 12.39 -11.69 -10.76
N SER A 55 12.44 -10.63 -11.57
CA SER A 55 11.84 -9.34 -11.23
C SER A 55 10.32 -9.34 -11.48
N THR A 56 9.64 -8.35 -10.93
CA THR A 56 8.19 -8.16 -11.10
C THR A 56 7.92 -6.78 -11.68
N ARG A 57 7.10 -6.72 -12.72
CA ARG A 57 6.63 -5.47 -13.34
C ARG A 57 5.19 -5.19 -12.93
N VAL A 58 4.91 -3.97 -12.50
CA VAL A 58 3.54 -3.50 -12.26
C VAL A 58 2.93 -3.06 -13.59
N LEU A 59 1.80 -3.65 -13.94
CA LEU A 59 1.02 -3.32 -15.13
C LEU A 59 -0.04 -2.27 -14.83
N PHE A 60 -0.71 -2.41 -13.69
CA PHE A 60 -1.78 -1.51 -13.24
C PHE A 60 -1.79 -1.42 -11.72
N ALA A 61 -2.10 -0.24 -11.18
CA ALA A 61 -2.37 -0.02 -9.77
C ALA A 61 -3.52 0.98 -9.66
N ASP A 62 -4.52 0.66 -8.85
CA ASP A 62 -5.71 1.49 -8.64
C ASP A 62 -5.42 2.80 -7.90
N SER A 63 -4.46 2.79 -6.98
CA SER A 63 -4.20 3.92 -6.08
C SER A 63 -3.23 4.96 -6.63
N GLY A 64 -2.39 4.61 -7.62
CA GLY A 64 -1.26 5.44 -8.04
C GLY A 64 -0.22 5.72 -6.94
N GLU A 65 -0.36 5.10 -5.77
CA GLU A 65 0.54 5.28 -4.63
C GLU A 65 1.75 4.35 -4.73
N LEU A 66 2.90 4.80 -4.20
CA LEU A 66 4.06 3.94 -4.01
C LEU A 66 3.86 3.13 -2.72
N LEU A 67 3.51 1.84 -2.87
CA LEU A 67 3.06 1.01 -1.76
C LEU A 67 4.16 0.27 -0.99
N ALA A 68 5.35 0.01 -1.56
CA ALA A 68 6.54 -0.40 -0.81
C ALA A 68 7.78 -0.41 -1.72
N ARG A 69 8.98 -0.33 -1.12
CA ARG A 69 10.24 -0.80 -1.72
C ARG A 69 10.75 -1.95 -0.86
N GLY A 70 10.80 -3.17 -1.39
CA GLY A 70 11.27 -4.33 -0.63
C GLY A 70 11.08 -5.66 -1.35
N ASP A 71 11.57 -6.73 -0.74
CA ASP A 71 11.30 -8.11 -1.13
C ASP A 71 9.92 -8.52 -0.60
N TRP A 72 9.04 -8.93 -1.51
CA TRP A 72 7.66 -9.33 -1.21
C TRP A 72 7.53 -10.84 -0.91
N SER A 73 8.64 -11.58 -0.91
CA SER A 73 8.68 -13.02 -0.64
C SER A 73 8.20 -13.42 0.76
N SER A 74 8.14 -12.48 1.71
CA SER A 74 7.75 -12.71 3.11
C SER A 74 6.24 -12.64 3.39
N GLY A 75 5.40 -12.23 2.43
CA GLY A 75 3.94 -12.18 2.61
C GLY A 75 3.42 -11.05 3.52
N SER A 76 4.30 -10.22 4.08
CA SER A 76 3.96 -8.97 4.76
C SER A 76 4.95 -7.88 4.40
N THR A 77 4.46 -6.66 4.21
CA THR A 77 5.28 -5.47 3.96
C THR A 77 4.68 -4.27 4.64
N ALA A 78 5.43 -3.20 4.83
CA ALA A 78 4.92 -1.97 5.42
C ALA A 78 5.42 -0.76 4.65
N TYR A 79 4.60 0.30 4.60
CA TYR A 79 5.00 1.53 3.95
C TYR A 79 4.56 2.77 4.70
N ARG A 80 5.36 3.82 4.50
CA ARG A 80 5.14 5.13 5.09
C ARG A 80 4.58 6.07 4.03
N THR A 81 3.42 6.65 4.29
CA THR A 81 2.88 7.70 3.44
C THR A 81 3.72 8.97 3.57
N ARG A 82 3.79 9.77 2.49
CA ARG A 82 4.30 11.16 2.54
C ARG A 82 3.22 12.06 3.13
N GLU A 83 2.91 11.83 4.40
CA GLU A 83 1.93 12.58 5.15
C GLU A 83 2.22 14.09 5.08
N THR A 84 1.27 14.87 4.57
CA THR A 84 1.29 16.34 4.61
C THR A 84 0.02 16.82 5.30
N CYS A 85 0.19 17.58 6.39
CA CYS A 85 -0.92 18.24 7.09
C CYS A 85 -1.22 19.58 6.41
N ASP A 86 -1.53 19.61 5.11
CA ASP A 86 -1.95 20.85 4.45
C ASP A 86 -3.43 21.11 4.73
N ILE A 87 -3.67 22.14 5.54
CA ILE A 87 -4.99 22.73 5.78
C ILE A 87 -5.21 23.68 4.59
N PHE A 88 -6.08 23.31 3.64
CA PHE A 88 -6.54 24.25 2.62
C PHE A 88 -7.46 25.31 3.24
#